data_AF-X1BR21-F1
#
_entry.id   AF-X1BR21-F1
#
_cell.length_a   1.000
_cell.length_b   1.000
_cell.length_c   1.000
_cell.angle_alpha   90.00
_cell.angle_beta   90.00
_cell.angle_gamma   90.00
#
_symmetry.space_group_name_H-M   'P 1'
#
loop_
_entity.id
_entity.type
_entity.pdbx_description
1 polymer ?
#
loop_
_entity_poly.entity_id
_entity_poly.type
_entity_poly.pdbx_seq_one_letter_code
_entity_poly.pdbx_strand_id
1 'polypeptide(L)'
;MRKEHLEHKKHISHHEMMVKDFRKRFFVSLVLTIPILVLSPLIQQFFGFTFGFAGDKYLLFVLSSVVFFYGGWPFLKGIVKEFKDKQLGMMTLIATAISVAFFYS
;
A
#
# COMPACT_ATOMS: atom_id res chain seq x y z
N MET A 1 -17.11 -6.83 38.61
CA MET A 1 -15.89 -5.99 38.53
C MET A 1 -14.71 -6.64 37.78
N ARG A 2 -14.46 -7.97 37.79
CA ARG A 2 -13.31 -8.57 37.06
C ARG A 2 -13.48 -8.71 35.54
N LYS A 3 -14.72 -8.72 35.03
CA LYS A 3 -15.04 -8.90 33.59
C LYS A 3 -14.87 -7.61 32.76
N GLU A 4 -15.18 -6.45 33.32
CA GLU A 4 -15.08 -5.15 32.62
C GLU A 4 -13.63 -4.76 32.32
N HIS A 5 -12.69 -5.04 33.24
CA HIS A 5 -11.26 -4.82 33.03
C HIS A 5 -10.64 -5.73 31.95
N LEU A 6 -11.21 -6.93 31.74
CA LEU A 6 -10.75 -7.86 30.69
C LEU A 6 -11.24 -7.42 29.31
N GLU A 7 -12.49 -6.98 29.20
CA GLU A 7 -13.06 -6.46 27.95
C GLU A 7 -12.39 -5.16 27.50
N HIS A 8 -12.08 -4.23 28.44
CA HIS A 8 -11.38 -2.98 28.11
C HIS A 8 -9.95 -3.22 27.60
N LYS A 9 -9.19 -4.16 28.19
CA LYS A 9 -7.87 -4.57 27.67
C LYS A 9 -7.95 -5.19 26.27
N LYS A 10 -9.01 -5.97 26.01
CA LYS A 10 -9.23 -6.64 24.72
C LYS A 10 -9.46 -5.62 23.60
N HIS A 11 -10.25 -4.58 23.85
CA HIS A 11 -10.50 -3.50 22.88
C HIS A 11 -9.24 -2.69 22.53
N ILE A 12 -8.41 -2.31 23.50
CA ILE A 12 -7.15 -1.59 23.23
C ILE A 12 -6.18 -2.47 22.43
N SER A 13 -6.07 -3.77 22.76
CA SER A 13 -5.20 -4.70 22.03
C SER A 13 -5.56 -4.85 20.55
N HIS A 14 -6.86 -4.77 20.21
CA HIS A 14 -7.33 -4.84 18.82
C HIS A 14 -6.96 -3.62 17.98
N HIS A 15 -6.96 -2.41 18.57
CA HIS A 15 -6.52 -1.20 17.87
C HIS A 15 -5.00 -1.17 17.67
N GLU A 16 -4.23 -1.57 18.68
CA GLU A 16 -2.77 -1.63 18.55
C GLU A 16 -2.30 -2.64 17.50
N MET A 17 -2.98 -3.80 17.38
CA MET A 17 -2.67 -4.78 16.34
C MET A 17 -2.90 -4.22 14.94
N MET A 18 -3.99 -3.49 14.71
CA MET A 18 -4.22 -2.86 13.40
C MET A 18 -3.12 -1.85 13.06
N VAL A 19 -2.75 -0.96 13.99
CA VAL A 19 -1.70 0.04 13.72
C VAL A 19 -0.35 -0.62 13.41
N LYS A 20 0.00 -1.70 14.11
CA LYS A 20 1.24 -2.46 13.85
C LYS A 20 1.25 -3.08 12.44
N ASP A 21 0.12 -3.62 11.99
CA ASP A 21 -0.01 -4.20 10.64
C ASP A 21 0.12 -3.15 9.54
N PHE A 22 -0.53 -1.99 9.73
CA PHE A 22 -0.40 -0.86 8.79
C PHE A 22 1.05 -0.35 8.72
N ARG A 23 1.70 -0.18 9.88
CA ARG A 23 3.10 0.27 9.93
C ARG A 23 4.04 -0.71 9.25
N LYS A 24 3.83 -2.02 9.45
CA LYS A 24 4.65 -3.06 8.80
C LYS A 24 4.49 -3.02 7.29
N ARG A 25 3.25 -2.94 6.79
CA ARG A 25 2.97 -2.84 5.35
C ARG A 25 3.55 -1.58 4.74
N PHE A 26 3.41 -0.44 5.43
CA PHE A 26 4.00 0.82 5.02
C PHE A 26 5.52 0.72 4.84
N PHE A 27 6.23 0.18 5.84
CA PHE A 27 7.68 0.03 5.76
C PHE A 27 8.11 -0.94 4.66
N VAL A 28 7.41 -2.07 4.48
CA VAL A 28 7.69 -3.02 3.39
C VAL A 28 7.50 -2.35 2.03
N SER A 29 6.37 -1.67 1.82
CA SER A 29 6.10 -0.95 0.58
C SER A 29 7.10 0.19 0.33
N LEU A 30 7.52 0.90 1.38
CA LEU A 30 8.50 1.97 1.29
C LEU A 30 9.87 1.43 0.82
N VAL A 31 10.33 0.33 1.43
CA VAL A 31 11.58 -0.32 1.03
C VAL A 31 11.52 -0.83 -0.40
N LEU A 32 10.38 -1.41 -0.82
CA LEU A 32 10.18 -1.86 -2.20
C LEU A 32 10.06 -0.70 -3.20
N THR A 33 9.65 0.48 -2.75
CA THR A 33 9.54 1.66 -3.61
C THR A 33 10.91 2.16 -4.05
N ILE A 34 11.95 2.00 -3.23
CA ILE A 34 13.32 2.43 -3.59
C ILE A 34 13.83 1.77 -4.89
N PRO A 35 13.86 0.42 -5.02
CA PRO A 35 14.29 -0.20 -6.28
C PRO A 35 13.36 0.12 -7.45
N ILE A 36 12.06 0.29 -7.22
CA ILE A 36 11.12 0.71 -8.27
C ILE A 36 11.49 2.10 -8.80
N LEU A 37 11.80 3.07 -7.93
CA LEU A 37 12.20 4.41 -8.34
C LEU A 37 13.52 4.41 -9.12
N VAL A 38 14.49 3.60 -8.70
CA VAL A 38 15.77 3.47 -9.43
C VAL A 38 15.57 2.88 -10.82
N LEU A 39 14.69 1.89 -10.97
CA LEU A 39 14.38 1.24 -12.25
C LEU A 39 13.37 2.03 -13.10
N SER A 40 12.69 3.02 -12.54
CA SER A 40 11.62 3.76 -13.23
C SER A 40 12.21 4.70 -14.29
N PRO A 41 11.84 4.54 -15.58
CA PRO A 41 12.31 5.40 -16.66
C PRO A 41 12.01 6.89 -16.42
N LEU A 42 10.90 7.18 -15.75
CA LEU A 42 10.44 8.54 -15.48
C LEU A 42 11.35 9.24 -14.46
N ILE A 43 11.77 8.52 -13.43
CA ILE A 43 12.76 8.99 -12.44
C ILE A 43 14.14 9.12 -13.08
N GLN A 44 14.55 8.12 -13.86
CA GLN A 44 15.79 8.14 -14.63
C GLN A 44 15.90 9.37 -15.52
N GLN A 45 14.83 9.68 -16.28
CA GLN A 45 14.75 10.88 -17.11
C GLN A 45 14.81 12.17 -16.30
N PHE A 46 14.15 12.21 -15.13
CA PHE A 46 14.14 13.40 -14.26
C PHE A 46 15.53 13.73 -13.69
N PHE A 47 16.30 12.70 -13.33
CA PHE A 47 17.66 12.86 -12.78
C PHE A 47 18.77 12.77 -13.83
N GLY A 48 18.44 12.50 -15.10
CA GLY A 48 19.40 12.47 -16.21
C GLY A 48 20.34 11.26 -16.21
N PHE A 49 19.96 10.14 -15.60
CA PHE A 49 20.74 8.89 -15.62
C PHE A 49 19.95 7.79 -16.32
N THR A 50 20.63 6.90 -17.05
CA THR A 50 20.00 5.73 -17.69
C THR A 50 20.56 4.46 -17.08
N PHE A 51 19.69 3.71 -16.41
CA PHE A 51 20.05 2.45 -15.76
C PHE A 51 19.03 1.38 -16.17
N GLY A 52 19.38 0.61 -17.19
CA GLY A 52 18.55 -0.46 -17.72
C GLY A 52 19.38 -1.70 -18.00
N PHE A 53 18.79 -2.87 -17.75
CA PHE A 53 19.36 -4.17 -18.10
C PHE A 53 18.26 -5.04 -18.71
N ALA A 54 18.66 -6.10 -19.42
CA ALA A 54 17.70 -7.00 -20.05
C ALA A 54 16.78 -7.64 -18.98
N GLY A 55 15.51 -7.22 -18.94
CA GLY A 55 14.50 -7.72 -18.01
C GLY A 55 14.14 -6.79 -16.85
N ASP A 56 14.72 -5.59 -16.80
CA ASP A 56 14.35 -4.51 -15.88
C ASP A 56 12.83 -4.24 -15.81
N LYS A 57 12.16 -4.25 -16.97
CA LYS A 57 10.69 -4.07 -17.07
C LYS A 57 9.92 -5.16 -16.34
N TYR A 58 10.34 -6.42 -16.46
CA TYR A 58 9.68 -7.52 -15.76
C TYR A 58 9.90 -7.42 -14.25
N LEU A 59 11.11 -7.06 -13.83
CA LEU A 59 11.40 -6.84 -12.41
C LEU A 59 10.58 -5.67 -11.85
N LEU A 60 10.50 -4.56 -12.58
CA LEU A 60 9.70 -3.40 -12.20
C LEU A 60 8.22 -3.76 -12.11
N PHE A 61 7.68 -4.50 -13.09
CA PHE A 61 6.29 -4.97 -13.07
C PHE A 61 6.00 -5.85 -11.86
N VAL A 62 6.90 -6.79 -11.52
CA VAL A 62 6.76 -7.66 -10.35
C VAL A 62 6.82 -6.85 -9.04
N LEU A 63 7.80 -5.98 -8.89
CA LEU A 63 7.96 -5.15 -7.69
C LEU A 63 6.75 -4.22 -7.49
N SER A 64 6.30 -3.54 -8.55
CA SER A 64 5.12 -2.68 -8.54
C SER A 64 3.85 -3.45 -8.21
N SER A 65 3.69 -4.66 -8.77
CA SER A 65 2.58 -5.56 -8.42
C SER A 65 2.58 -5.91 -6.94
N VAL A 66 3.73 -6.27 -6.37
CA VAL A 66 3.84 -6.58 -4.94
C VAL A 66 3.47 -5.36 -4.09
N VAL A 67 3.93 -4.16 -4.44
CA VAL A 67 3.56 -2.93 -3.71
C VAL A 67 2.07 -2.63 -3.82
N PHE A 68 1.49 -2.78 -5.01
CA PHE A 68 0.06 -2.58 -5.25
C PHE A 68 -0.79 -3.54 -4.43
N PHE A 69 -0.51 -4.85 -4.50
CA PHE A 69 -1.29 -5.85 -3.76
C PHE A 69 -1.02 -5.81 -2.26
N TYR A 70 0.24 -5.72 -1.81
CA TYR A 70 0.58 -5.81 -0.38
C TYR A 70 0.37 -4.48 0.36
N GLY A 71 0.82 -3.37 -0.23
CA GLY A 71 0.69 -2.03 0.32
C GLY A 71 -0.70 -1.44 0.12
N GLY A 72 -1.30 -1.69 -1.04
CA GLY A 72 -2.63 -1.21 -1.42
C GLY A 72 -3.80 -1.96 -0.80
N TRP A 73 -3.59 -3.19 -0.31
CA TRP A 73 -4.64 -4.04 0.27
C TRP A 73 -5.60 -3.34 1.26
N PRO A 74 -5.13 -2.60 2.28
CA PRO A 74 -6.05 -1.95 3.22
C PRO A 74 -6.93 -0.88 2.56
N PHE A 75 -6.42 -0.18 1.54
CA PHE A 75 -7.18 0.82 0.79
C PHE A 75 -8.20 0.14 -0.13
N LEU A 76 -7.80 -0.92 -0.83
CA LEU A 76 -8.68 -1.76 -1.65
C LEU A 76 -9.80 -2.42 -0.83
N LYS A 77 -9.52 -2.82 0.42
CA LYS A 77 -10.56 -3.31 1.33
C LYS A 77 -11.43 -2.15 1.86
N GLY A 78 -10.83 -0.99 2.08
CA GLY A 78 -11.51 0.23 2.52
C GLY A 78 -12.52 0.73 1.50
N ILE A 79 -12.18 0.79 0.20
CA ILE A 79 -13.09 1.22 -0.86
C ILE A 79 -14.32 0.32 -0.96
N VAL A 80 -14.18 -1.00 -0.83
CA VAL A 80 -15.35 -1.92 -0.85
C VAL A 80 -16.30 -1.63 0.31
N LYS A 81 -15.77 -1.33 1.49
CA LYS A 81 -16.57 -0.97 2.66
C LYS A 81 -17.23 0.40 2.48
N GLU A 82 -16.48 1.43 2.10
CA GLU A 82 -16.99 2.78 1.85
C GLU A 82 -18.06 2.81 0.75
N PHE A 83 -17.88 2.02 -0.30
CA PHE A 83 -18.86 1.88 -1.38
C PHE A 83 -20.15 1.23 -0.90
N LYS A 84 -20.05 0.18 -0.06
CA LYS A 84 -21.21 -0.47 0.57
C LYS A 84 -21.95 0.48 1.51
N ASP A 85 -21.20 1.28 2.27
CA ASP A 85 -21.73 2.23 3.25
C ASP A 85 -22.17 3.56 2.58
N LYS A 86 -21.99 3.70 1.25
CA LYS A 86 -22.28 4.90 0.43
C LYS A 86 -21.62 6.18 0.97
N GLN A 87 -20.48 6.03 1.66
CA GLN A 87 -19.70 7.15 2.20
C GLN A 87 -18.33 7.15 1.53
N LEU A 88 -18.23 7.86 0.41
CA LEU A 88 -16.96 8.05 -0.30
C LEU A 88 -16.02 8.87 0.59
N GLY A 89 -14.94 8.25 1.03
CA GLY A 89 -13.95 8.84 1.90
C GLY A 89 -12.55 8.78 1.33
N MET A 90 -11.59 8.96 2.22
CA MET A 90 -10.16 8.97 1.90
C MET A 90 -9.68 7.62 1.36
N MET A 91 -10.24 6.50 1.84
CA MET A 91 -9.80 5.17 1.40
C MET A 91 -10.18 4.93 -0.05
N THR A 92 -11.38 5.34 -0.46
CA THR A 92 -11.83 5.25 -1.86
C THR A 92 -10.96 6.08 -2.80
N LEU A 93 -10.62 7.31 -2.41
CA LEU A 93 -9.78 8.18 -3.23
C LEU A 93 -8.38 7.58 -3.46
N ILE A 94 -7.73 7.12 -2.38
CA ILE A 94 -6.40 6.50 -2.47
C ILE A 94 -6.47 5.19 -3.27
N ALA A 95 -7.45 4.32 -2.99
CA ALA A 95 -7.63 3.05 -3.68
C ALA A 95 -7.84 3.25 -5.19
N THR A 96 -8.57 4.28 -5.58
CA THR A 96 -8.80 4.62 -6.99
C THR A 96 -7.49 5.09 -7.65
N ALA A 97 -6.75 6.01 -7.01
CA ALA A 97 -5.50 6.52 -7.52
C ALA A 97 -4.46 5.40 -7.75
N ILE A 98 -4.27 4.52 -6.78
CA ILE A 98 -3.32 3.39 -6.92
C ILE A 98 -3.77 2.39 -7.98
N SER A 99 -5.09 2.19 -8.16
CA SER A 99 -5.62 1.26 -9.17
C SER A 99 -5.41 1.80 -10.57
N VAL A 100 -5.74 3.07 -10.81
CA VAL A 100 -5.49 3.72 -12.11
C VAL A 100 -4.01 3.71 -12.44
N ALA A 101 -3.14 4.01 -11.47
CA ALA A 101 -1.70 3.94 -11.66
C ALA A 101 -1.21 2.53 -12.02
N PHE A 102 -1.74 1.49 -11.36
CA PHE A 102 -1.37 0.10 -11.65
C PHE A 102 -1.84 -0.37 -13.03
N PHE A 103 -3.09 -0.07 -13.42
CA PHE A 103 -3.62 -0.45 -14.74
C PHE A 103 -2.94 0.28 -15.90
N TYR A 104 -2.36 1.45 -15.65
CA TYR A 104 -1.63 2.23 -16.65
C TYR A 104 -0.13 1.90 -16.72
N SER A 105 0.41 1.13 -15.76
CA SER A 105 1.84 0.81 -15.61
C SER A 105 2.27 -0.43 -16.41
#